data_AF-A0A350RNN4-F1
#
_entry.id   AF-A0A350RNN4-F1
#
_cell.length_a   1.000
_cell.length_b   1.000
_cell.length_c   1.000
_cell.angle_alpha   90.00
_cell.angle_beta   90.00
_cell.angle_gamma   90.00
#
_symmetry.space_group_name_H-M   'P 1'
#
loop_
_entity.id
_entity.type
_entity.pdbx_description
1 polymer ?
#
loop_
_entity_poly.entity_id
_entity_poly.type
_entity_poly.pdbx_seq_one_letter_code
_entity_poly.pdbx_strand_id
1 'polypeptide(L)'
;MFQKKDIIYNETIGVCQVTEVTKLVDKRGQPIMYYGLKSLQDGRTAYIPVENHSVVLRNLIDTDTAVERKNTGFKDRSRQEQYEINYVLGGIK
;
A
#
# COMPACT_ATOMS: atom_id res chain seq x y z
N MET A 1 5.99 11.85 2.81
CA MET A 1 5.32 11.26 3.98
C MET A 1 3.84 11.14 3.65
N PHE A 2 3.23 9.98 3.89
CA PHE A 2 1.82 9.77 3.61
C PHE A 2 0.95 10.29 4.76
N GLN A 3 -0.31 10.57 4.47
CA GLN A 3 -1.29 11.10 5.40
C GLN A 3 -2.51 10.19 5.51
N LYS A 4 -3.27 10.36 6.59
CA LYS A 4 -4.53 9.66 6.76
C LYS A 4 -5.44 9.89 5.55
N LYS A 5 -6.05 8.81 5.06
CA LYS A 5 -6.86 8.68 3.83
C LYS A 5 -6.08 8.53 2.53
N ASP A 6 -4.76 8.69 2.51
CA ASP A 6 -3.96 8.40 1.32
C ASP A 6 -4.15 6.93 0.91
N ILE A 7 -4.23 6.69 -0.39
CA ILE A 7 -4.26 5.36 -0.97
C ILE A 7 -2.90 5.08 -1.60
N ILE A 8 -2.26 4.03 -1.12
CA ILE A 8 -0.86 3.71 -1.45
C ILE A 8 -0.72 2.22 -1.75
N TYR A 9 0.44 1.86 -2.29
CA TYR A 9 0.84 0.47 -2.48
C TYR A 9 1.87 0.08 -1.42
N ASN A 10 1.60 -1.03 -0.74
CA ASN A 10 2.56 -1.76 0.08
C ASN A 10 2.83 -3.13 -0.54
N GLU A 11 4.10 -3.53 -0.68
CA GLU A 11 4.43 -4.80 -1.33
C GLU A 11 3.83 -6.05 -0.66
N THR A 12 3.61 -6.02 0.66
CA THR A 12 3.11 -7.17 1.41
C THR A 12 1.59 -7.28 1.33
N ILE A 13 0.87 -6.17 1.51
CA ILE A 13 -0.61 -6.16 1.61
C ILE A 13 -1.33 -5.56 0.39
N GLY A 14 -0.59 -5.10 -0.62
CA GLY A 14 -1.11 -4.50 -1.85
C GLY A 14 -1.61 -3.07 -1.69
N VAL A 15 -2.66 -2.72 -2.43
CA VAL A 15 -3.33 -1.41 -2.33
C VAL A 15 -3.99 -1.27 -0.96
N CYS A 16 -3.62 -0.23 -0.24
CA CYS A 16 -4.11 0.03 1.10
C CYS A 16 -4.40 1.51 1.34
N GLN A 17 -5.31 1.79 2.26
CA GLN A 17 -5.55 3.13 2.78
C GLN A 17 -4.75 3.33 4.06
N VAL A 18 -4.13 4.51 4.21
CA VAL A 18 -3.58 4.97 5.47
C VAL A 18 -4.72 5.34 6.41
N THR A 19 -4.97 4.56 7.45
CA THR A 19 -6.04 4.81 8.42
C THR A 19 -5.63 5.81 9.49
N GLU A 20 -4.33 5.87 9.80
CA GLU A 20 -3.74 6.78 10.78
C GLU A 20 -2.23 6.91 10.61
N VAL A 21 -1.69 7.99 11.18
CA VAL A 21 -0.25 8.15 11.45
C VAL A 21 -0.13 8.35 12.95
N THR A 22 0.48 7.40 13.66
CA THR A 22 0.45 7.37 15.13
C THR A 22 1.82 7.06 15.72
N LYS A 23 2.02 7.45 16.97
CA LYS A 23 3.28 7.21 17.70
C LYS A 23 3.08 6.00 18.61
N LEU A 24 3.90 4.97 18.41
CA LEU A 24 3.95 3.79 19.28
C LEU A 24 5.29 3.75 19.99
N VAL A 25 5.30 3.22 21.22
CA VAL A 25 6.53 3.03 22.00
C VAL A 25 7.10 1.66 21.68
N ASP A 26 8.36 1.61 21.25
CA ASP A 26 9.04 0.35 20.99
C ASP A 26 9.42 -0.39 22.28
N LYS A 27 10.01 -1.57 22.16
CA LYS A 27 10.44 -2.38 23.31
C LYS A 27 11.51 -1.72 24.19
N ARG A 28 12.19 -0.70 23.68
CA ARG A 28 13.25 0.05 24.37
C ARG A 28 12.75 1.38 24.95
N GLY A 29 11.44 1.65 24.87
CA GLY A 29 10.86 2.91 25.34
C GLY A 29 11.01 4.07 24.35
N GLN A 30 11.55 3.83 23.15
CA GLN A 30 11.73 4.87 22.14
C GLN A 30 10.44 5.06 21.35
N PRO A 31 9.99 6.31 21.15
CA PRO A 31 8.73 6.53 20.48
C PRO A 31 8.94 6.60 18.96
N ILE A 32 8.33 5.68 18.23
CA ILE A 32 8.44 5.52 16.78
C ILE A 32 7.12 5.87 16.12
N MET A 33 7.17 6.57 14.99
CA MET A 33 5.98 6.88 14.19
C MET A 33 5.64 5.68 13.29
N TYR A 34 4.36 5.35 13.19
CA TYR A 34 3.83 4.26 12.37
C TYR A 34 2.71 4.76 11.46
N TYR A 35 2.67 4.22 10.24
CA TYR A 35 1.48 4.21 9.41
C TYR A 35 0.59 3.03 9.82
N GLY A 36 -0.67 3.31 10.16
CA GLY A 36 -1.71 2.30 10.18
C GLY A 36 -2.26 2.13 8.77
N LEU A 37 -2.23 0.91 8.24
CA LEU A 37 -2.66 0.59 6.88
C LEU A 37 -3.81 -0.41 6.91
N LYS A 38 -4.79 -0.24 6.04
CA LYS A 38 -5.87 -1.21 5.79
C LYS A 38 -5.91 -1.57 4.31
N SER A 39 -5.72 -2.85 3.99
CA SER A 39 -5.82 -3.35 2.62
C SER A 39 -7.22 -3.13 2.08
N LEU A 40 -7.31 -2.60 0.85
CA LEU A 40 -8.58 -2.50 0.13
C LEU A 40 -8.96 -3.83 -0.52
N GLN A 41 -8.01 -4.75 -0.68
CA GLN A 41 -8.24 -6.03 -1.34
C GLN A 41 -8.94 -7.05 -0.43
N ASP A 42 -8.54 -7.12 0.85
CA ASP A 42 -9.02 -8.16 1.78
C ASP A 42 -9.23 -7.65 3.22
N GLY A 43 -9.09 -6.35 3.47
CA GLY A 43 -9.36 -5.74 4.76
C GLY A 43 -8.28 -5.97 5.83
N ARG A 44 -7.19 -6.70 5.54
CA ARG A 44 -6.09 -6.90 6.49
C ARG A 44 -5.48 -5.56 6.91
N THR A 45 -5.08 -5.47 8.18
CA THR A 45 -4.44 -4.28 8.73
C THR A 45 -2.97 -4.52 9.05
N ALA A 46 -2.13 -3.50 8.86
CA ALA A 46 -0.72 -3.55 9.20
C ALA A 46 -0.26 -2.22 9.81
N TYR A 47 0.74 -2.27 10.70
CA TYR A 47 1.45 -1.10 11.19
C TYR A 47 2.89 -1.13 10.69
N ILE A 48 3.28 -0.08 9.96
CA ILE A 48 4.61 0.02 9.34
C ILE A 48 5.31 1.25 9.89
N PRO A 49 6.54 1.14 10.43
CA PRO A 49 7.31 2.31 10.84
C PRO A 49 7.42 3.33 9.70
N VAL A 50 7.32 4.63 10.01
CA VAL A 50 7.50 5.71 9.03
C VAL A 50 8.96 5.77 8.57
N GLU A 51 9.89 5.40 9.44
CA GLU A 51 11.33 5.37 9.19
C GLU A 51 11.88 3.96 9.43
N ASN A 52 12.98 3.62 8.77
CA ASN A 52 13.70 2.35 8.96
C ASN A 52 12.85 1.08 8.70
N HIS A 53 11.88 1.14 7.79
CA HIS A 53 11.16 -0.04 7.30
C HIS A 53 11.86 -0.64 6.08
N SER A 54 11.89 -1.98 5.98
CA SER A 54 12.48 -2.68 4.83
C SER A 54 11.52 -2.88 3.65
N VAL A 55 10.24 -2.56 3.85
CA VAL A 55 9.20 -2.81 2.85
C VAL A 55 9.10 -1.69 1.82
N VAL A 56 8.74 -2.02 0.59
CA VAL A 56 8.39 -0.99 -0.40
C VAL A 56 7.02 -0.38 -0.09
N LEU A 57 7.02 0.94 0.10
CA LEU A 57 5.83 1.77 0.30
C LEU A 57 5.87 2.94 -0.69
N ARG A 58 4.87 3.02 -1.58
CA ARG A 58 4.87 3.99 -2.69
C ARG A 58 3.46 4.44 -3.06
N ASN A 59 3.36 5.53 -3.81
CA ASN A 59 2.13 5.87 -4.53
C ASN A 59 1.73 4.72 -5.47
N LEU A 60 0.45 4.68 -5.80
CA LEU A 60 -0.04 3.80 -6.86
C LEU A 60 0.65 4.13 -8.19
N ILE A 61 0.76 3.14 -9.06
CA ILE A 61 1.13 3.38 -10.46
C ILE A 61 0.14 4.35 -11.11
N ASP A 62 0.62 5.12 -12.08
CA ASP A 62 -0.26 5.96 -12.90
C ASP A 62 -1.10 5.12 -13.88
N THR A 63 -2.08 5.77 -14.49
CA THR A 63 -3.02 5.14 -15.41
C THR A 63 -2.33 4.56 -16.64
N ASP A 64 -1.34 5.26 -17.21
CA ASP A 64 -0.63 4.80 -18.41
C ASP A 64 0.15 3.51 -18.12
N THR A 65 0.86 3.48 -17.00
CA THR A 65 1.55 2.29 -16.48
C THR A 65 0.55 1.17 -16.21
N ALA A 66 -0.62 1.47 -15.63
CA ALA A 66 -1.65 0.46 -15.39
C ALA A 66 -2.18 -0.15 -16.69
N VAL A 67 -2.44 0.67 -17.72
CA VAL A 67 -2.85 0.23 -19.06
C VAL A 67 -1.77 -0.65 -19.70
N GLU A 68 -0.51 -0.20 -19.68
CA GLU A 68 0.62 -0.97 -20.21
C GLU A 68 0.70 -2.35 -19.53
N ARG A 69 0.69 -2.37 -18.20
CA ARG A 69 0.78 -3.62 -17.41
C ARG A 69 -0.45 -4.52 -17.57
N LYS A 70 -1.62 -3.95 -17.85
CA LYS A 70 -2.84 -4.71 -18.18
C LYS A 70 -2.70 -5.44 -19.52
N ASN A 71 -2.04 -4.80 -20.49
CA ASN A 71 -1.81 -5.35 -21.82
C ASN A 71 -0.56 -6.25 -21.90
N THR A 72 0.35 -6.16 -20.91
CA THR A 72 1.63 -6.88 -20.88
C THR A 72 1.78 -7.75 -19.63
N GLY A 73 1.56 -9.06 -19.80
CA GLY A 73 1.85 -10.05 -18.75
C GLY A 73 0.96 -9.91 -17.50
N PHE A 74 -0.27 -9.37 -17.62
CA PHE A 74 -1.16 -9.14 -16.48
C PHE A 74 -1.36 -10.40 -15.60
N LYS A 75 -1.52 -11.56 -16.24
CA LYS A 75 -1.78 -12.83 -15.53
C LYS A 75 -0.56 -13.38 -14.79
N ASP A 76 0.64 -12.97 -15.19
CA ASP A 76 1.90 -13.44 -14.61
C ASP A 76 2.34 -12.59 -13.41
N ARG A 77 1.68 -11.45 -13.19
CA ARG A 77 1.95 -10.54 -12.06
C ARG A 77 1.39 -11.09 -10.76
N SER A 78 1.94 -10.61 -9.65
CA SER A 78 1.43 -10.95 -8.32
C SER A 78 -0.04 -10.54 -8.15
N ARG A 79 -0.73 -11.17 -7.19
CA ARG A 79 -2.14 -10.86 -6.88
C ARG A 79 -2.32 -9.39 -6.46
N GLN A 80 -1.32 -8.83 -5.78
CA GLN A 80 -1.29 -7.45 -5.31
C GLN A 80 -1.14 -6.47 -6.49
N GLU A 81 -0.25 -6.75 -7.43
CA GLU A 81 -0.08 -5.92 -8.64
C GLU A 81 -1.31 -6.00 -9.55
N GLN A 82 -1.89 -7.19 -9.73
CA GLN A 82 -3.13 -7.33 -10.50
C GLN A 82 -4.27 -6.51 -9.89
N TYR A 83 -4.36 -6.49 -8.56
CA TYR A 83 -5.33 -5.67 -7.85
C TYR A 83 -5.06 -4.18 -8.02
N GLU A 84 -3.80 -3.73 -7.89
CA GLU A 84 -3.40 -2.34 -8.12
C GLU A 84 -3.79 -1.86 -9.52
N ILE A 85 -3.46 -2.63 -10.55
CA ILE A 85 -3.80 -2.32 -11.95
C ILE A 85 -5.31 -2.15 -12.09
N ASN A 86 -6.10 -3.11 -11.59
CA ASN A 86 -7.55 -3.03 -11.69
C ASN A 86 -8.15 -1.87 -10.88
N TYR A 87 -7.57 -1.55 -9.72
CA TYR A 87 -8.00 -0.42 -8.89
C TYR A 87 -7.76 0.92 -9.60
N VAL A 88 -6.55 1.14 -10.15
CA VAL A 88 -6.20 2.37 -10.88
C VAL A 88 -7.06 2.55 -12.12
N LEU A 89 -7.37 1.46 -12.83
CA LEU A 89 -8.25 1.49 -14.00
C LEU A 89 -9.75 1.59 -13.66
N GLY A 90 -10.10 1.73 -12.37
CA GLY A 90 -11.49 1.90 -11.92
C GLY A 90 -12.34 0.62 -12.00
N GLY A 91 -11.71 -0.54 -12.19
CA GLY A 91 -12.38 -1.84 -12.29
C GLY A 91 -12.84 -2.43 -10.96
N ILE A 92 -12.44 -1.83 -9.82
CA ILE A 92 -12.80 -2.27 -8.47
C ILE A 92 -12.98 -1.02 -7.59
N LYS A 93 -14.14 -0.89 -6.92
CA LYS A 93 -14.42 0.13 -5.89
C LYS A 93 -14.78 -0.54 -4.58
#